data_AF-A0A660VU81-F1
#
_entry.id   AF-A0A660VU81-F1
#
_cell.length_a   1.000
_cell.length_b   1.000
_cell.length_c   1.000
_cell.angle_alpha   90.00
_cell.angle_beta   90.00
_cell.angle_gamma   90.00
#
_symmetry.space_group_name_H-M   'P 1'
#
loop_
_entity.id
_entity.type
_entity.pdbx_description
1 polymer ?
#
loop_
_entity_poly.entity_id
_entity_poly.type
_entity_poly.pdbx_seq_one_letter_code
_entity_poly.pdbx_strand_id
1 'polypeptide(L)'
;MPRFLGRLDRVSFVMQWVPGEPLGRHLPQERIDAALDNFERVLAELHRRRFVHLDLHQKLNLLVGPAGECWLVDLGQGALCARGPLRVLFPLLARIDRRAVLKFRARYAPHTLPAAQRDALIARHGARRGRAWKNFHRRLRALLIGERS
;
A
#
# COMPACT_ATOMS: atom_id res chain seq x y z
N MET A 1 -4.31 7.78 10.30
CA MET A 1 -2.88 7.52 10.59
C MET A 1 -2.68 7.57 12.09
N PRO A 2 -1.79 6.75 12.68
CA PRO A 2 -1.50 6.80 14.10
C PRO A 2 -1.03 8.19 14.54
N ARG A 3 -1.48 8.67 15.70
CA ARG A 3 -1.01 9.93 16.27
C ARG A 3 0.44 9.80 16.74
N PHE A 4 1.30 10.74 16.37
CA PHE A 4 2.63 10.88 16.96
C PHE A 4 2.51 11.34 18.42
N LEU A 5 3.13 10.61 19.35
CA LEU A 5 3.04 10.88 20.80
C LEU A 5 4.30 11.55 21.36
N GLY A 6 5.43 11.42 20.68
CA GLY A 6 6.68 12.05 21.10
C GLY A 6 7.90 11.31 20.60
N ARG A 7 9.06 11.92 20.78
CA ARG A 7 10.35 11.30 20.47
C ARG A 7 10.99 10.81 21.78
N LEU A 8 11.47 9.58 21.81
CA LEU A 8 12.19 9.04 22.98
C LEU A 8 13.67 9.41 22.93
N ASP A 9 14.29 9.27 21.75
CA ASP A 9 15.71 9.56 21.53
C ASP A 9 15.99 9.92 20.05
N ARG A 10 17.25 9.96 19.62
CA ARG A 10 17.62 10.34 18.24
C ARG A 10 16.97 9.48 17.15
N VAL A 11 16.75 8.18 17.42
CA VAL A 11 16.31 7.17 16.44
C VAL A 11 14.98 6.52 16.82
N SER A 12 14.46 6.78 18.02
CA SER A 12 13.23 6.17 18.54
C SER A 12 12.13 7.20 18.78
N PHE A 13 10.89 6.84 18.46
CA PHE A 13 9.71 7.66 18.72
C PHE A 13 8.50 6.80 19.07
N VAL A 14 7.50 7.43 19.70
CA VAL A 14 6.27 6.80 20.14
C VAL A 14 5.12 7.26 19.26
N MET A 15 4.25 6.32 18.91
CA MET A 15 2.98 6.59 18.24
C MET A 15 1.84 5.90 18.98
N GLN A 16 0.64 6.36 18.71
CA GLN A 16 -0.59 5.68 19.10
C GLN A 16 -0.55 4.23 18.63
N TRP A 17 -0.84 3.32 19.55
CA TRP A 17 -1.14 1.94 19.20
C TRP A 17 -2.45 1.86 18.41
N VAL A 18 -2.42 1.20 17.26
CA VAL A 18 -3.61 0.93 16.45
C VAL A 18 -4.02 -0.52 16.70
N PRO A 19 -5.19 -0.79 17.30
CA PRO A 19 -5.70 -2.14 17.46
C PRO A 19 -6.25 -2.64 16.11
N GLY A 20 -5.36 -3.02 15.20
CA GLY A 20 -5.72 -3.47 13.87
C GLY A 20 -4.70 -4.46 13.30
N GLU A 21 -5.10 -5.15 12.25
CA GLU A 21 -4.31 -6.21 11.62
C GLU A 21 -4.12 -5.94 10.11
N PRO A 22 -3.03 -6.42 9.49
CA PRO A 22 -2.77 -6.15 8.08
C PRO A 22 -3.85 -6.73 7.15
N LEU A 23 -4.36 -5.91 6.21
CA LEU A 23 -5.43 -6.25 5.27
C LEU A 23 -5.30 -7.65 4.66
N GLY A 24 -6.17 -8.60 4.99
CA GLY A 24 -6.03 -9.99 4.55
C GLY A 24 -7.34 -10.68 4.21
N ARG A 25 -7.26 -11.83 3.53
CA ARG A 25 -8.44 -12.64 3.20
C ARG A 25 -9.04 -13.37 4.40
N HIS A 26 -8.31 -13.39 5.51
CA HIS A 26 -8.78 -13.94 6.78
C HIS A 26 -9.72 -12.99 7.51
N LEU A 27 -9.79 -11.73 7.10
CA LEU A 27 -10.76 -10.76 7.63
C LEU A 27 -12.15 -11.02 7.00
N PRO A 28 -13.25 -10.73 7.71
CA PRO A 28 -14.59 -10.71 7.12
C PRO A 28 -14.66 -9.77 5.91
N GLN A 29 -15.38 -10.18 4.86
CA GLN A 29 -15.44 -9.43 3.59
C GLN A 29 -16.02 -8.02 3.78
N GLU A 30 -17.05 -7.87 4.60
CA GLU A 30 -17.63 -6.58 4.96
C GLU A 30 -16.60 -5.61 5.57
N ARG A 31 -15.69 -6.14 6.42
CA ARG A 31 -14.63 -5.37 7.07
C ARG A 31 -13.54 -4.97 6.09
N ILE A 32 -13.25 -5.83 5.11
CA ILE A 32 -12.34 -5.54 3.99
C ILE A 32 -12.91 -4.41 3.14
N ASP A 33 -14.19 -4.50 2.77
CA ASP A 33 -14.84 -3.51 1.91
C ASP A 33 -14.89 -2.14 2.60
N ALA A 34 -15.32 -2.10 3.86
CA ALA A 34 -15.32 -0.89 4.68
C ALA A 34 -13.90 -0.28 4.80
N ALA A 35 -12.87 -1.11 4.99
CA ALA A 35 -11.49 -0.64 5.06
C ALA A 35 -10.99 -0.06 3.73
N LEU A 36 -11.38 -0.63 2.59
CA LEU A 36 -10.99 -0.10 1.29
C LEU A 36 -11.71 1.21 0.95
N ASP A 37 -12.97 1.34 1.32
CA ASP A 37 -13.70 2.60 1.22
C ASP A 37 -13.08 3.67 2.13
N ASN A 38 -12.73 3.30 3.36
CA ASN A 38 -12.05 4.20 4.29
C ASN A 38 -10.63 4.56 3.81
N PHE A 39 -9.91 3.63 3.19
CA PHE A 39 -8.57 3.86 2.64
C PHE A 39 -8.57 4.98 1.61
N GLU A 40 -9.55 5.01 0.71
CA GLU A 40 -9.69 6.09 -0.26
C GLU A 40 -9.88 7.45 0.41
N ARG A 41 -10.71 7.52 1.45
CA ARG A 41 -10.96 8.76 2.21
C ARG A 41 -9.71 9.23 2.95
N VAL A 42 -9.03 8.31 3.64
CA VAL A 42 -7.77 8.59 4.35
C VAL A 42 -6.69 9.07 3.38
N LEU A 43 -6.60 8.45 2.20
CA LEU A 43 -5.64 8.84 1.18
C LEU A 43 -5.95 10.21 0.58
N ALA A 44 -7.22 10.52 0.35
CA ALA A 44 -7.65 11.84 -0.12
C ALA A 44 -7.29 12.95 0.89
N GLU A 45 -7.47 12.70 2.19
CA GLU A 45 -7.08 13.66 3.24
C GLU A 45 -5.55 13.81 3.34
N LEU A 46 -4.80 12.73 3.16
CA LEU A 46 -3.33 12.79 3.08
C LEU A 46 -2.87 13.66 1.90
N HIS A 47 -3.47 13.44 0.73
CA HIS A 47 -3.17 14.19 -0.50
C HIS A 47 -3.62 15.65 -0.44
N ARG A 48 -4.71 15.97 0.28
CA ARG A 48 -5.12 17.36 0.56
C ARG A 48 -4.01 18.15 1.25
N ARG A 49 -3.23 17.49 2.11
CA ARG A 49 -2.06 18.07 2.81
C ARG A 49 -0.79 18.08 1.96
N ARG A 50 -0.88 17.72 0.67
CA ARG A 50 0.25 17.55 -0.27
C ARG A 50 1.27 16.50 0.19
N PHE A 51 0.86 15.57 1.05
CA PHE A 51 1.73 14.47 1.45
C PHE A 51 1.44 13.25 0.57
N VAL A 52 2.49 12.53 0.17
CA VAL A 52 2.41 11.24 -0.55
C VAL A 52 3.12 10.17 0.27
N HIS A 53 2.62 8.94 0.25
CA HIS A 53 3.17 7.86 1.06
C HIS A 53 4.21 7.02 0.29
N LEU A 54 4.02 6.83 -1.02
CA LEU A 54 4.94 6.16 -1.96
C LEU A 54 5.21 4.67 -1.73
N ASP A 55 4.80 4.10 -0.60
CA ASP A 55 4.96 2.68 -0.27
C ASP A 55 3.66 1.94 0.06
N LEU A 56 2.51 2.49 -0.34
CA LEU A 56 1.19 1.88 -0.10
C LEU A 56 0.97 0.55 -0.82
N HIS A 57 1.90 0.13 -1.68
CA HIS A 57 1.78 -1.16 -2.36
C HIS A 57 2.04 -2.35 -1.43
N GLN A 58 2.65 -2.12 -0.26
CA GLN A 58 2.91 -3.10 0.78
C GLN A 58 1.67 -3.27 1.65
N LYS A 59 1.20 -4.52 1.77
CA LYS A 59 0.00 -4.86 2.56
C LYS A 59 0.15 -4.50 4.04
N LEU A 60 1.39 -4.56 4.56
CA LEU A 60 1.70 -4.30 5.96
C LEU A 60 1.57 -2.81 6.33
N ASN A 61 1.61 -1.92 5.35
CA ASN A 61 1.43 -0.49 5.56
C ASN A 61 -0.04 -0.08 5.69
N LEU A 62 -0.97 -1.05 5.62
CA LEU A 62 -2.41 -0.85 5.78
C LEU A 62 -2.94 -1.79 6.87
N LEU A 63 -3.27 -1.22 8.01
CA LEU A 63 -3.93 -1.91 9.11
C LEU A 63 -5.45 -1.69 9.03
N VAL A 64 -6.18 -2.75 9.28
CA VAL A 64 -7.64 -2.78 9.33
C VAL A 64 -8.08 -2.89 10.79
N GLY A 65 -8.81 -1.88 11.26
CA GLY A 65 -9.40 -1.87 12.59
C GLY A 65 -10.63 -2.79 12.69
N PRO A 66 -11.12 -3.04 13.91
CA PRO A 66 -12.23 -3.96 14.16
C PRO A 66 -13.52 -3.54 13.47
N ALA A 67 -13.76 -2.24 13.27
CA ALA A 67 -14.95 -1.72 12.60
C ALA A 67 -14.71 -1.38 11.12
N GLY A 68 -13.61 -1.85 10.53
CA GLY A 68 -13.26 -1.57 9.13
C GLY A 68 -12.58 -0.21 8.93
N GLU A 69 -12.00 0.38 9.98
CA GLU A 69 -11.18 1.57 9.83
C GLU A 69 -9.86 1.25 9.13
N CYS A 70 -9.42 2.10 8.23
CA CYS A 70 -8.13 1.98 7.57
C CYS A 70 -7.10 2.88 8.23
N TRP A 71 -5.99 2.28 8.64
CA TRP A 71 -4.84 2.99 9.19
C TRP A 71 -3.62 2.79 8.31
N LEU A 72 -3.09 3.91 7.81
CA LEU A 72 -1.82 3.93 7.10
C LEU A 72 -0.67 4.06 8.11
N VAL A 73 0.31 3.18 8.01
CA VAL A 73 1.49 3.11 8.85
C VAL A 73 2.75 3.08 8.00
N ASP A 74 3.92 3.30 8.63
CA ASP A 74 5.22 3.43 7.96
C ASP A 74 5.28 4.54 6.90
N LEU A 75 5.51 5.76 7.38
CA LEU A 75 5.67 6.93 6.52
C LEU A 75 7.12 7.15 6.06
N GLY A 76 8.02 6.18 6.27
CA GLY A 76 9.46 6.36 6.05
C GLY A 76 9.84 6.67 4.60
N GLN A 77 9.04 6.21 3.63
CA GLN A 77 9.20 6.52 2.21
C GLN A 77 8.36 7.71 1.74
N GLY A 78 7.56 8.30 2.63
CA GLY A 78 6.64 9.39 2.29
C GLY A 78 7.34 10.73 2.12
N ALA A 79 6.66 11.67 1.47
CA ALA A 79 7.20 13.00 1.23
C ALA A 79 6.12 14.09 1.32
N LEU A 80 6.48 15.23 1.92
CA LEU A 80 5.68 16.45 1.88
C LEU A 80 5.99 17.24 0.61
N CYS A 81 5.08 17.25 -0.34
CA CYS A 81 5.20 17.90 -1.63
C CYS A 81 4.58 19.33 -1.63
N ALA A 82 4.83 20.10 -0.57
CA ALA A 82 4.23 21.43 -0.42
C ALA A 82 4.98 22.53 -1.19
N ARG A 83 6.28 22.36 -1.47
CA ARG A 83 7.17 23.39 -2.04
C ARG A 83 8.17 22.80 -3.04
N GLY A 84 8.81 23.67 -3.81
CA GLY A 84 9.90 23.31 -4.73
C GLY A 84 9.49 22.32 -5.84
N PRO A 85 10.44 21.54 -6.40
CA PRO A 85 10.15 20.61 -7.49
C PRO A 85 9.15 19.51 -7.10
N LEU A 86 9.11 19.13 -5.82
CA LEU A 86 8.13 18.15 -5.32
C LEU A 86 6.69 18.63 -5.46
N ARG A 87 6.44 19.94 -5.34
CA ARG A 87 5.10 20.51 -5.56
C ARG A 87 4.61 20.27 -6.99
N VAL A 88 5.51 20.39 -7.96
CA VAL A 88 5.22 20.16 -9.39
C VAL A 88 5.00 18.66 -9.65
N LEU A 89 5.81 17.80 -9.01
CA LEU A 89 5.70 16.35 -9.14
C LEU A 89 4.51 15.73 -8.39
N PHE A 90 3.90 16.45 -7.45
CA PHE A 90 2.81 15.95 -6.61
C PHE A 90 1.70 15.20 -7.37
N PRO A 91 1.14 15.70 -8.50
CA PRO A 91 0.07 14.97 -9.20
C PRO A 91 0.52 13.59 -9.70
N LEU A 92 1.77 13.47 -10.13
CA LEU A 92 2.36 12.21 -10.57
C LEU A 92 2.58 11.27 -9.39
N LEU A 93 3.15 11.77 -8.29
CA LEU A 93 3.42 11.00 -7.08
C LEU A 93 2.12 10.53 -6.40
N ALA A 94 1.11 11.40 -6.29
CA ALA A 94 -0.21 11.05 -5.79
C ALA A 94 -0.90 9.97 -6.65
N ARG A 95 -0.61 9.93 -7.96
CA ARG A 95 -1.10 8.85 -8.84
C ARG A 95 -0.46 7.50 -8.50
N ILE A 96 0.76 7.46 -7.97
CA ILE A 96 1.40 6.21 -7.51
C ILE A 96 0.63 5.65 -6.32
N ASP A 97 0.32 6.48 -5.33
CA ASP A 97 -0.47 6.08 -4.17
C ASP A 97 -1.87 5.57 -4.56
N ARG A 98 -2.58 6.29 -5.44
CA ARG A 98 -3.93 5.88 -5.90
C ARG A 98 -3.94 4.52 -6.60
N ARG A 99 -2.83 4.12 -7.24
CA ARG A 99 -2.72 2.79 -7.85
C ARG A 99 -2.72 1.67 -6.80
N ALA A 100 -2.29 1.95 -5.55
CA ALA A 100 -2.35 0.98 -4.48
C ALA A 100 -3.79 0.62 -4.10
N VAL A 101 -4.69 1.62 -4.02
CA VAL A 101 -6.13 1.40 -3.80
C VAL A 101 -6.70 0.43 -4.83
N LEU A 102 -6.53 0.75 -6.11
CA LEU A 102 -7.02 -0.08 -7.22
C LEU A 102 -6.48 -1.51 -7.16
N LYS A 103 -5.19 -1.65 -6.84
CA LYS A 103 -4.54 -2.96 -6.68
C LYS A 103 -5.16 -3.75 -5.53
N PHE A 104 -5.45 -3.11 -4.40
CA PHE A 104 -6.06 -3.81 -3.26
C PHE A 104 -7.52 -4.15 -3.52
N ARG A 105 -8.33 -3.25 -4.11
CA ARG A 105 -9.69 -3.57 -4.55
C ARG A 105 -9.71 -4.75 -5.50
N ALA A 106 -8.88 -4.75 -6.54
CA ALA A 106 -8.81 -5.86 -7.48
C ALA A 106 -8.44 -7.20 -6.81
N ARG A 107 -7.69 -7.18 -5.70
CA ARG A 107 -7.22 -8.38 -5.00
C ARG A 107 -8.17 -8.89 -3.92
N TYR A 108 -8.84 -7.97 -3.21
CA TYR A 108 -9.57 -8.23 -1.97
C TYR A 108 -11.06 -7.90 -2.04
N ALA A 109 -11.47 -7.02 -2.96
CA ALA A 109 -12.87 -6.64 -3.17
C ALA A 109 -13.20 -6.48 -4.67
N PRO A 110 -12.92 -7.50 -5.51
CA PRO A 110 -13.09 -7.38 -6.96
C PRO A 110 -14.54 -7.15 -7.40
N HIS A 111 -15.52 -7.49 -6.55
CA HIS A 111 -16.94 -7.21 -6.75
C HIS A 111 -17.28 -5.73 -6.69
N THR A 112 -16.44 -4.90 -6.05
CA THR A 112 -16.63 -3.44 -5.99
C THR A 112 -16.15 -2.70 -7.25
N LEU A 113 -15.53 -3.42 -8.20
CA LEU A 113 -15.00 -2.83 -9.43
C LEU A 113 -15.89 -3.17 -10.63
N PRO A 114 -16.13 -2.23 -11.56
CA PRO A 114 -16.71 -2.55 -12.86
C PRO A 114 -15.87 -3.62 -13.58
N ALA A 115 -16.52 -4.58 -14.24
CA ALA A 115 -15.84 -5.74 -14.85
C ALA A 115 -14.68 -5.33 -15.78
N ALA A 116 -14.90 -4.35 -16.66
CA ALA A 116 -13.86 -3.84 -17.56
C ALA A 116 -12.63 -3.26 -16.81
N GLN A 117 -12.86 -2.56 -15.69
CA GLN A 117 -11.77 -1.98 -14.90
C GLN A 117 -11.02 -3.04 -14.11
N ARG A 118 -11.75 -4.01 -13.53
CA ARG A 118 -11.19 -5.17 -12.84
C ARG A 118 -10.29 -5.98 -13.77
N ASP A 119 -10.77 -6.31 -14.97
CA ASP A 119 -10.06 -7.19 -15.91
C ASP A 119 -8.80 -6.50 -16.46
N ALA A 120 -8.85 -5.20 -16.73
CA ALA A 120 -7.68 -4.40 -17.09
C ALA A 120 -6.62 -4.37 -15.96
N LEU A 121 -7.04 -4.26 -14.69
CA LEU A 121 -6.14 -4.30 -13.54
C LEU A 121 -5.53 -5.70 -13.35
N ILE A 122 -6.33 -6.77 -13.48
CA ILE A 122 -5.86 -8.15 -13.43
C ILE A 122 -4.83 -8.41 -14.53
N ALA A 123 -5.10 -8.03 -15.78
CA ALA A 123 -4.17 -8.19 -16.89
C ALA A 123 -2.84 -7.45 -16.64
N ARG A 124 -2.91 -6.21 -16.13
CA ARG A 124 -1.73 -5.37 -15.88
C ARG A 124 -0.89 -5.83 -14.68
N HIS A 125 -1.52 -6.39 -13.66
CA HIS A 125 -0.85 -6.77 -12.39
C HIS A 125 -0.56 -8.27 -12.26
N GLY A 126 -1.38 -9.14 -12.86
CA GLY A 126 -1.15 -10.59 -12.97
C GLY A 126 0.06 -10.92 -13.86
N ALA A 127 0.23 -10.18 -14.96
CA ALA A 127 1.34 -10.39 -15.89
C ALA A 127 2.73 -9.97 -15.32
N ARG A 128 2.78 -9.00 -14.39
CA ARG A 128 4.04 -8.49 -13.81
C ARG A 128 4.57 -9.36 -12.66
N ARG A 129 3.69 -9.96 -11.85
CA ARG A 129 4.08 -10.80 -10.70
C ARG A 129 4.65 -12.16 -11.10
N GLY A 130 4.04 -12.82 -12.08
CA GLY A 130 4.50 -14.14 -12.52
C GLY A 130 5.89 -14.11 -13.15
N ARG A 131 6.21 -13.08 -13.93
CA ARG A 131 7.50 -12.97 -14.63
C ARG A 131 8.64 -12.49 -13.73
N ALA A 132 8.42 -11.48 -12.89
CA ALA A 132 9.46 -10.95 -12.02
C ALA A 132 9.88 -11.95 -10.93
N TRP A 133 8.92 -12.63 -10.29
CA TRP A 133 9.21 -13.65 -9.28
C TRP A 133 9.82 -14.92 -9.88
N LYS A 134 9.31 -15.41 -11.02
CA LYS A 134 9.95 -16.53 -11.74
C LYS A 134 11.39 -16.19 -12.17
N ASN A 135 11.65 -14.96 -12.63
CA ASN A 135 12.99 -14.54 -13.03
C ASN A 135 13.94 -14.41 -11.84
N PHE A 136 13.47 -13.86 -10.72
CA PHE A 136 14.23 -13.75 -9.48
C PHE A 136 14.56 -15.13 -8.90
N HIS A 137 13.57 -16.00 -8.75
CA HIS A 137 13.75 -17.36 -8.22
C HIS A 137 14.62 -18.25 -9.13
N ARG A 138 14.51 -18.10 -10.45
CA ARG A 138 15.40 -18.79 -11.41
C ARG A 138 16.86 -18.35 -11.29
N ARG A 139 17.11 -17.05 -11.09
CA ARG A 139 18.46 -16.51 -10.87
C ARG A 139 19.04 -16.95 -9.53
N LEU A 140 18.22 -16.98 -8.47
CA LEU A 140 18.61 -17.52 -7.17
C LEU A 140 18.95 -19.01 -7.22
N ARG A 141 18.16 -19.83 -7.93
CA ARG A 141 18.50 -21.25 -8.13
C ARG A 141 19.77 -21.45 -8.95
N ALA A 142 19.99 -20.66 -9.99
CA ALA A 142 21.23 -20.73 -10.77
C ALA A 142 22.47 -20.34 -9.94
N LEU A 143 22.33 -19.41 -8.99
CA LEU A 143 23.40 -19.01 -8.07
C LEU A 143 23.62 -20.00 -6.92
N LEU A 144 22.58 -20.72 -6.48
CA LEU A 144 22.65 -21.69 -5.38
C LEU A 144 22.94 -23.12 -5.82
N ILE A 145 22.71 -23.44 -7.10
CA ILE A 145 22.87 -24.80 -7.68
C ILE A 145 23.89 -24.79 -8.85
N GLY A 146 24.58 -23.68 -9.09
CA GLY A 146 25.67 -23.58 -10.07
C GLY A 146 26.93 -24.32 -9.63
N GLU A 147 26.92 -25.63 -9.87
CA GLU A 147 28.02 -26.53 -10.28
C GLU A 147 29.42 -26.22 -9.73
N ARG A 148 29.75 -26.89 -8.61
CA ARG A 148 31.07 -27.52 -8.48
C ARG A 148 31.08 -28.75 -9.40
N SER A 149 31.77 -28.66 -10.52
CA SER A 149 32.36 -29.79 -11.24
C SER A 149 33.53 -29.27 -12.05
#